data_AF-A0A6F8T2K2-F1
#
_entry.id   AF-A0A6F8T2K2-F1
#
_cell.length_a   1.000
_cell.length_b   1.000
_cell.length_c   1.000
_cell.angle_alpha   90.00
_cell.angle_beta   90.00
_cell.angle_gamma   90.00
#
_symmetry.space_group_name_H-M   'P 1'
#
loop_
_entity.id
_entity.type
_entity.pdbx_description
1 polymer ?
#
loop_
_entity_poly.entity_id
_entity_poly.type
_entity_poly.pdbx_seq_one_letter_code
_entity_poly.pdbx_strand_id
1 'polypeptide(L)'
;MPEVHLINPTLSENIPTVVALMKSEYGVKTGQLHPYEVYTLDDGMGQKLSFSLTLPVLQFVKDSVPGYPTPEFRLDVVEPTSEGKGQFGQILPVIKSIIFKNGEPDFDKE
;
A
#
# COMPACT_ATOMS: atom_id res chain seq x y z
N MET A 1 -2.16 -11.78 23.64
CA MET A 1 -1.63 -10.86 22.61
C MET A 1 -2.72 -10.72 21.56
N PRO A 2 -3.03 -9.53 21.06
CA PRO A 2 -3.93 -9.39 19.91
C PRO A 2 -3.36 -10.18 18.73
N GLU A 3 -4.23 -10.87 18.00
CA GLU A 3 -3.86 -11.62 16.80
C GLU A 3 -3.41 -10.64 15.71
N VAL A 4 -2.26 -10.89 15.09
CA VAL A 4 -1.75 -10.08 13.97
C VAL A 4 -1.89 -10.88 12.69
N HIS A 5 -2.67 -10.37 11.76
CA HIS A 5 -2.86 -10.98 10.45
C HIS A 5 -1.69 -10.62 9.54
N LEU A 6 -0.94 -11.64 9.09
CA LEU A 6 0.13 -11.46 8.11
C LEU A 6 -0.47 -11.41 6.71
N ILE A 7 -0.20 -10.32 5.99
CA ILE A 7 -0.75 -10.05 4.67
C ILE A 7 0.38 -10.03 3.64
N ASN A 8 0.27 -10.86 2.61
CA ASN A 8 1.13 -10.78 1.44
C ASN A 8 0.51 -9.84 0.40
N PRO A 9 1.08 -8.65 0.17
CA PRO A 9 0.47 -7.66 -0.74
C PRO A 9 0.55 -8.04 -2.22
N THR A 10 1.21 -9.14 -2.61
CA THR A 10 1.25 -9.60 -4.01
C THR A 10 0.09 -10.52 -4.39
N LEU A 11 -0.78 -10.88 -3.43
CA LEU A 11 -1.96 -11.72 -3.61
C LEU A 11 -3.21 -10.88 -3.86
N SER A 12 -4.07 -11.31 -4.79
CA SER A 12 -5.19 -10.49 -5.28
C SER A 12 -6.28 -10.33 -4.21
N GLU A 13 -6.51 -11.36 -3.42
CA GLU A 13 -7.44 -11.37 -2.29
C GLU A 13 -7.07 -10.33 -1.22
N ASN A 14 -5.81 -9.91 -1.15
CA ASN A 14 -5.31 -8.96 -0.16
C ASN A 14 -5.37 -7.50 -0.64
N ILE A 15 -5.67 -7.25 -1.92
CA ILE A 15 -5.74 -5.88 -2.49
C ILE A 15 -6.65 -4.97 -1.65
N PRO A 16 -7.89 -5.35 -1.27
CA PRO A 16 -8.77 -4.47 -0.51
C PRO A 16 -8.16 -4.06 0.83
N THR A 17 -7.52 -5.00 1.54
CA THR A 17 -6.87 -4.75 2.83
C THR A 17 -5.65 -3.85 2.67
N VAL A 18 -4.80 -4.09 1.67
CA VAL A 18 -3.61 -3.27 1.41
C VAL A 18 -4.00 -1.83 1.06
N VAL A 19 -5.03 -1.66 0.22
CA VAL A 19 -5.56 -0.34 -0.12
C VAL A 19 -6.14 0.36 1.10
N ALA A 20 -6.89 -0.35 1.95
CA ALA A 20 -7.45 0.21 3.18
C ALA A 20 -6.35 0.66 4.15
N LEU A 21 -5.31 -0.15 4.33
CA LEU A 21 -4.13 0.19 5.15
C LEU A 21 -3.41 1.43 4.62
N MET A 22 -3.18 1.52 3.31
CA MET A 22 -2.49 2.68 2.76
C MET A 22 -3.34 3.96 2.91
N LYS A 23 -4.65 3.85 2.69
CA LYS A 23 -5.59 4.97 2.90
C LYS A 23 -5.69 5.38 4.37
N SER A 24 -5.63 4.44 5.32
CA SER A 24 -5.71 4.78 6.75
C SER A 24 -4.48 5.56 7.22
N GLU A 25 -3.29 5.18 6.76
CA GLU A 25 -2.04 5.81 7.18
C GLU A 25 -1.76 7.12 6.42
N TYR A 26 -1.96 7.14 5.11
CA TYR A 26 -1.53 8.25 4.26
C TYR A 26 -2.66 8.97 3.53
N GLY A 27 -3.86 8.39 3.49
CA GLY A 27 -4.97 8.91 2.68
C GLY A 27 -4.58 9.02 1.21
N VAL A 28 -4.57 10.24 0.69
CA VAL A 28 -4.16 10.57 -0.70
C VAL A 28 -2.74 11.13 -0.79
N LYS A 29 -1.94 11.07 0.28
CA LYS A 29 -0.55 11.55 0.30
C LYS A 29 0.41 10.43 -0.09
N THR A 30 1.54 10.75 -0.68
CA THR A 30 2.59 9.76 -0.90
C THR A 30 3.15 9.25 0.42
N GLY A 31 3.57 7.98 0.46
CA GLY A 31 4.04 7.35 1.70
C GLY A 31 4.37 5.88 1.50
N GLN A 32 5.05 5.29 2.47
CA GLN A 32 5.49 3.90 2.43
C GLN A 32 4.96 3.13 3.65
N LEU A 33 4.35 1.97 3.43
CA LEU A 33 4.15 0.99 4.49
C LEU A 33 5.35 0.05 4.50
N HIS A 34 6.02 -0.03 5.63
CA HIS A 34 7.12 -0.96 5.87
C HIS A 34 6.60 -2.37 6.21
N PRO A 35 7.32 -3.43 5.83
CA PRO A 35 7.00 -4.79 6.21
C PRO A 35 7.25 -5.01 7.70
N TYR A 36 6.53 -5.96 8.30
CA TYR A 36 6.66 -6.34 9.71
C TYR A 36 6.30 -5.26 10.74
N GLU A 37 5.91 -4.06 10.30
CA GLU A 37 5.21 -3.09 11.15
C GLU A 37 3.74 -3.47 11.30
N VAL A 38 3.21 -3.23 12.49
CA VAL A 38 1.82 -3.55 12.83
C VAL A 38 0.95 -2.32 12.58
N TYR A 39 0.04 -2.44 11.62
CA TYR A 39 -0.97 -1.45 11.28
C TYR A 39 -2.34 -1.88 11.83
N THR A 40 -3.24 -0.91 12.01
CA THR A 40 -4.56 -1.17 12.57
C THR A 40 -5.66 -0.63 11.68
N LEU A 41 -6.67 -1.46 11.38
CA LEU A 41 -7.92 -1.02 10.75
C LEU A 41 -9.09 -1.21 11.71
N ASP A 42 -10.11 -0.38 11.55
CA ASP A 42 -11.44 -0.61 12.14
C ASP A 42 -12.24 -1.52 11.20
N ASP A 43 -12.88 -2.55 11.75
CA ASP A 43 -13.72 -3.49 10.98
C ASP A 43 -15.11 -2.91 10.62
N GLY A 44 -15.36 -1.63 10.94
CA GLY A 44 -16.64 -0.95 10.72
C GLY A 44 -17.69 -1.28 11.79
N MET A 45 -17.41 -2.22 12.68
CA MET A 45 -18.19 -2.54 13.88
C MET A 45 -17.51 -2.03 15.16
N GLY A 46 -16.44 -1.25 15.02
CA GLY A 46 -15.68 -0.69 16.14
C GLY A 46 -14.62 -1.62 16.71
N GLN A 47 -14.35 -2.77 16.07
CA GLN A 47 -13.24 -3.62 16.46
C GLN A 47 -11.98 -3.24 15.69
N LYS A 48 -10.85 -3.27 16.39
CA LYS A 48 -9.53 -3.00 15.81
C LYS A 48 -8.86 -4.30 15.42
N LEU A 49 -8.62 -4.46 14.12
CA LEU A 49 -7.87 -5.58 13.56
C LEU A 49 -6.43 -5.16 13.31
N SER A 50 -5.48 -6.01 13.70
CA SER A 50 -4.04 -5.77 13.54
C SER A 50 -3.49 -6.52 12.34
N PHE A 51 -2.76 -5.83 11.48
CA PHE A 51 -2.18 -6.38 10.25
C PHE A 51 -0.69 -6.09 10.17
N SER A 52 0.06 -6.99 9.53
CA SER A 52 1.46 -6.75 9.19
C SER A 52 1.70 -7.22 7.77
N LEU A 53 2.36 -6.38 6.97
CA LEU A 53 2.71 -6.71 5.60
C LEU A 53 3.98 -7.59 5.57
N THR A 54 4.02 -8.57 4.67
CA THR A 54 5.24 -9.36 4.44
C THR A 54 6.21 -8.67 3.48
N LEU A 55 5.75 -7.65 2.74
CA LEU A 55 6.54 -6.86 1.79
C LEU A 55 6.17 -5.36 1.90
N PRO A 56 7.12 -4.45 1.68
CA PRO A 56 6.85 -3.02 1.66
C PRO A 56 5.93 -2.63 0.50
N VAL A 57 5.12 -1.60 0.73
CA VAL A 57 4.23 -1.00 -0.28
C VAL A 57 4.46 0.52 -0.32
N LEU A 58 4.66 1.08 -1.51
CA LEU A 58 4.93 2.50 -1.74
C LEU A 58 3.76 3.13 -2.52
N GLN A 59 3.21 4.22 -2.01
CA GLN A 59 2.14 4.98 -2.67
C GLN A 59 2.70 6.13 -3.52
N PHE A 60 2.33 6.14 -4.79
CA PHE A 60 2.52 7.25 -5.72
C PHE A 60 1.20 7.92 -6.02
N VAL A 61 1.18 9.25 -5.89
CA VAL A 61 -0.01 10.06 -6.16
C VAL A 61 0.17 10.70 -7.52
N LYS A 62 -0.79 10.50 -8.43
CA LYS A 62 -0.81 11.22 -9.70
C LYS A 62 -1.01 12.72 -9.41
N ASP A 63 -0.17 13.57 -10.01
CA ASP A 63 -0.23 15.02 -9.82
C ASP A 63 -1.67 15.53 -10.01
N SER A 64 -2.16 16.27 -9.01
CA SER A 64 -3.49 16.88 -9.05
C SER A 64 -3.51 17.99 -10.10
N VAL A 65 -4.14 17.74 -11.24
CA VAL A 65 -4.43 18.79 -12.23
C VAL A 65 -5.64 19.59 -11.73
N PRO A 66 -5.54 20.93 -11.60
CA PRO A 66 -6.68 21.77 -11.21
C PRO A 66 -7.88 21.53 -12.13
N GLY A 67 -9.04 21.21 -11.56
CA GLY A 67 -10.28 20.93 -12.29
C GLY A 67 -10.59 19.45 -12.52
N TYR A 68 -9.71 18.53 -12.12
CA TYR A 68 -9.95 17.10 -12.16
C TYR A 68 -10.02 16.51 -10.74
N PRO A 69 -11.06 15.72 -10.40
CA PRO A 69 -11.07 14.99 -9.14
C PRO A 69 -9.85 14.04 -9.13
N THR A 70 -8.91 14.24 -8.21
CA THR A 70 -7.74 13.38 -8.04
C THR A 70 -7.68 12.84 -6.59
N PRO A 71 -7.05 11.65 -6.34
CA PRO A 71 -6.28 10.83 -7.30
C PRO A 71 -6.66 9.33 -7.39
N GLU A 72 -6.53 8.76 -8.60
CA GLU A 72 -6.06 7.37 -8.79
C GLU A 72 -4.57 7.35 -8.43
N PHE A 73 -4.25 6.88 -7.23
CA PHE A 73 -2.89 6.64 -6.79
C PHE A 73 -2.45 5.22 -7.17
N ARG A 74 -1.16 5.00 -7.40
CA ARG A 74 -0.57 3.68 -7.67
C ARG A 74 0.10 3.17 -6.40
N LEU A 75 -0.07 1.89 -6.10
CA LEU A 75 0.67 1.24 -5.01
C LEU A 75 1.67 0.26 -5.60
N ASP A 76 2.95 0.47 -5.32
CA ASP A 76 4.01 -0.44 -5.72
C ASP A 76 4.42 -1.32 -4.55
N VAL A 77 4.25 -2.62 -4.72
CA VAL A 77 4.86 -3.62 -3.85
C VAL A 77 6.32 -3.74 -4.27
N VAL A 78 7.23 -3.44 -3.35
CA VAL A 78 8.66 -3.38 -3.64
C VAL A 78 9.43 -4.48 -2.92
N GLU A 79 10.58 -4.85 -3.48
CA GLU A 79 11.48 -5.78 -2.83
C GLU A 79 12.13 -5.12 -1.60
N PRO A 80 12.12 -5.78 -0.43
CA PRO A 80 12.89 -5.31 0.71
C PRO A 80 14.37 -5.52 0.41
N THR A 81 15.05 -4.45 -0.03
CA THR A 81 16.49 -4.51 -0.27
C THR A 81 17.25 -4.53 1.06
N SER A 82 18.22 -5.43 1.17
CA SER A 82 19.10 -5.57 2.35
C SER A 82 20.13 -4.42 2.46
N GLU A 83 20.22 -3.55 1.45
CA GLU A 83 21.19 -2.47 1.41
C GLU A 83 20.62 -1.15 1.96
N GLY A 84 20.70 -1.04 3.28
CA GLY A 84 21.22 0.12 3.99
C GLY A 84 20.73 1.51 3.58
N LYS A 85 19.83 2.07 4.40
CA LYS A 85 19.60 3.51 4.56
C LYS A 85 19.32 4.25 3.25
N GLY A 86 18.06 4.14 2.79
CA GLY A 86 17.54 4.85 1.61
C GLY A 86 18.07 6.28 1.48
N GLN A 87 18.88 6.49 0.44
CA GLN A 87 19.29 7.81 -0.02
C GLN A 87 18.44 8.17 -1.23
N PHE A 88 18.15 9.47 -1.38
CA PHE A 88 17.45 10.06 -2.51
C PHE A 88 18.00 9.54 -3.85
N GLY A 89 17.14 9.01 -4.72
CA GLY A 89 17.51 8.55 -6.07
C GLY A 89 17.68 7.03 -6.27
N GLN A 90 17.41 6.18 -5.28
CA GLN A 90 17.37 4.73 -5.50
C GLN A 90 16.06 4.26 -6.17
N ILE A 91 16.22 3.41 -7.18
CA ILE A 91 15.14 2.66 -7.82
C ILE A 91 14.86 1.44 -6.96
N LEU A 92 13.68 1.39 -6.34
CA LEU A 92 13.22 0.20 -5.64
C LEU A 92 12.71 -0.82 -6.67
N PRO A 93 13.18 -2.09 -6.65
CA PRO A 93 12.64 -3.11 -7.54
C PRO A 93 11.17 -3.32 -7.24
N VAL A 94 10.30 -2.99 -8.22
CA VAL A 94 8.86 -3.20 -8.09
C VAL A 94 8.57 -4.66 -8.43
N ILE A 95 7.97 -5.38 -7.47
CA ILE A 95 7.53 -6.77 -7.63
C ILE A 95 6.17 -6.80 -8.33
N LYS A 96 5.28 -5.89 -7.93
CA LYS A 96 3.91 -5.82 -8.44
C LYS A 96 3.33 -4.43 -8.20
N SER A 97 2.44 -4.00 -9.05
CA SER A 97 1.75 -2.73 -8.91
C SER A 97 0.25 -2.93 -8.80
N ILE A 98 -0.38 -2.27 -7.84
CA ILE A 98 -1.83 -2.14 -7.76
C ILE A 98 -2.18 -0.79 -8.38
N ILE A 99 -3.02 -0.82 -9.40
CA ILE A 99 -3.54 0.35 -10.09
C ILE A 99 -5.05 0.37 -9.99
N PHE A 100 -5.62 1.56 -9.88
CA PHE A 100 -7.07 1.73 -9.88
C PHE A 100 -7.51 1.89 -11.32
N LYS A 101 -8.50 1.09 -11.74
CA LYS A 101 -9.15 1.19 -13.05
C LYS A 101 -10.62 1.45 -12.79
N ASN A 102 -11.09 2.66 -13.13
CA ASN A 102 -12.47 3.09 -12.86
C ASN A 102 -12.82 3.04 -11.36
N GLY A 103 -11.85 3.32 -10.48
CA GLY A 103 -12.04 3.28 -9.02
C GLY A 103 -11.88 1.90 -8.39
N GLU A 104 -11.78 0.82 -9.18
CA GLU A 104 -11.54 -0.53 -8.68
C GLU A 104 -10.04 -0.86 -8.72
N PRO A 105 -9.42 -1.25 -7.59
CA PRO A 105 -8.01 -1.62 -7.56
C PRO A 105 -7.82 -3.04 -8.13
N ASP A 106 -6.89 -3.18 -9.07
CA ASP A 106 -6.44 -4.47 -9.61
C ASP A 106 -4.92 -4.44 -9.76
N PHE A 107 -4.30 -5.60 -9.85
CA PHE A 107 -2.89 -5.62 -10.23
C PHE A 107 -2.72 -5.16 -11.67
N ASP A 108 -1.60 -4.50 -11.93
CA ASP A 108 -1.22 -4.19 -13.30
C ASP A 108 -1.01 -5.50 -14.07
N LYS A 109 -1.54 -5.52 -15.29
CA LYS A 109 -1.47 -6.67 -16.20
C LYS A 109 -0.43 -6.31 -17.23
N GLU A 110 0.84 -6.31 -16.83
CA GLU A 110 1.95 -6.28 -17.79
C GLU A 110 1.89 -7.51 -18.71
#